data_AF-A0A0F9T650-F1
#
_entry.id   AF-A0A0F9T650-F1
#
_cell.length_a   1.000
_cell.length_b   1.000
_cell.length_c   1.000
_cell.angle_alpha   90.00
_cell.angle_beta   90.00
_cell.angle_gamma   90.00
#
_symmetry.space_group_name_H-M   'P 1'
#
loop_
_entity.id
_entity.type
_entity.pdbx_description
1 polymer ?
#
loop_
_entity_poly.entity_id
_entity_poly.type
_entity_poly.pdbx_seq_one_letter_code
_entity_poly.pdbx_strand_id
1 'polypeptide(L)' 'MAVKTKERPVVMDLPELLAVCQHHWLIETANGPASKGHCKLCGAIYTFTNSMPMENWRRASAALGRELALLNRIGGY' A
#
# COMPACT_ATOMS: atom_id res chain seq x y z
N MET A 1 -39.68 40.21 -19.26
CA MET A 1 -38.95 39.70 -18.07
C MET A 1 -38.25 38.42 -18.48
N ALA A 2 -36.92 38.39 -18.57
CA ALA A 2 -36.16 37.22 -18.99
C ALA A 2 -35.31 36.74 -17.82
N VAL A 3 -35.69 35.62 -17.20
CA VAL A 3 -34.94 34.99 -16.11
C VAL A 3 -33.77 34.25 -16.73
N LYS A 4 -32.56 34.80 -16.58
CA LYS A 4 -31.31 34.11 -16.95
C LYS A 4 -31.09 32.95 -15.98
N THR A 5 -31.31 31.73 -16.44
CA THR A 5 -30.97 30.49 -15.73
C THR A 5 -29.45 30.35 -15.67
N LYS A 6 -28.85 30.57 -14.49
CA LYS A 6 -27.46 30.22 -14.21
C LYS A 6 -27.39 28.72 -13.94
N GLU A 7 -26.83 27.96 -14.87
CA GLU A 7 -26.41 26.58 -14.61
C GLU A 7 -25.26 26.61 -13.59
N ARG A 8 -25.48 25.97 -12.45
CA ARG A 8 -24.42 25.72 -11.46
C ARG A 8 -23.68 24.46 -11.90
N PRO A 9 -22.34 24.47 -12.01
CA PRO A 9 -21.61 23.24 -12.23
C PRO A 9 -21.81 22.34 -11.00
N VAL A 10 -22.29 21.12 -11.24
CA VAL A 10 -22.32 20.06 -10.23
C VAL A 10 -20.86 19.70 -9.96
N VAL A 11 -20.28 20.31 -8.94
CA VAL A 11 -18.99 19.87 -8.40
C VAL A 11 -19.24 18.52 -7.73
N MET A 12 -18.83 17.43 -8.40
CA MET A 12 -18.59 16.18 -7.70
C MET A 12 -17.38 16.42 -6.81
N ASP A 13 -17.61 16.57 -5.51
CA ASP A 13 -16.55 16.42 -4.53
C ASP A 13 -15.82 15.10 -4.82
N LEU A 14 -14.51 15.18 -5.07
CA LEU A 14 -13.64 14.04 -5.40
C LEU A 14 -12.91 13.47 -4.16
N PRO A 15 -13.58 13.05 -3.06
CA PRO A 15 -12.91 12.26 -2.02
C PRO A 15 -13.26 10.77 -2.06
N GLU A 16 -14.40 10.36 -2.62
CA GLU A 16 -14.83 8.95 -2.56
C GLU A 16 -14.17 8.05 -3.62
N LEU A 17 -13.80 8.59 -4.78
CA LEU A 17 -13.13 7.82 -5.85
C LEU A 17 -11.64 7.55 -5.57
N LEU A 18 -11.01 8.27 -4.62
CA LEU A 18 -9.58 8.16 -4.30
C LEU A 18 -9.32 7.54 -2.92
N ALA A 19 -10.32 6.95 -2.28
CA ALA A 19 -10.14 6.28 -0.99
C ALA A 19 -9.24 5.04 -1.16
N VAL A 20 -7.92 5.22 -1.02
CA VAL A 20 -6.93 4.14 -1.05
C VAL A 20 -7.19 3.23 0.14
N CYS A 21 -7.50 1.97 -0.11
CA CYS A 21 -7.77 1.00 0.95
C CYS A 21 -6.50 0.76 1.78
N GLN A 22 -6.54 1.08 3.08
CA GLN A 22 -5.52 0.64 4.02
C GLN A 22 -5.76 -0.84 4.34
N HIS A 23 -5.11 -1.72 3.59
CA HIS A 23 -5.43 -3.13 3.63
C HIS A 23 -5.07 -3.79 4.97
N HIS A 24 -6.10 -4.22 5.70
CA HIS A 24 -5.97 -5.17 6.80
C HIS A 24 -6.01 -6.59 6.22
N TRP A 25 -4.85 -7.24 6.09
CA TRP A 25 -4.72 -8.56 5.50
C TRP A 25 -4.99 -9.67 6.51
N LEU A 26 -5.93 -10.56 6.17
CA LEU A 26 -6.15 -11.84 6.83
C LEU A 26 -5.44 -12.92 6.01
N ILE A 27 -4.30 -13.39 6.50
CA ILE A 27 -3.43 -14.35 5.81
C ILE A 27 -3.70 -15.75 6.35
N GLU A 28 -3.83 -16.71 5.43
CA GLU A 28 -4.02 -18.13 5.76
C GLU A 28 -2.82 -18.72 6.52
N THR A 29 -3.05 -19.85 7.19
CA THR A 29 -1.97 -20.62 7.82
C THR A 29 -0.93 -21.02 6.79
N ALA A 30 0.35 -20.93 7.18
CA ALA A 30 1.48 -21.23 6.31
C ALA A 30 1.54 -22.71 5.91
N ASN A 31 0.91 -23.05 4.78
CA ASN A 31 0.91 -24.37 4.17
C ASN A 31 1.84 -24.40 2.95
N GLY A 32 3.14 -24.25 3.18
CA GLY A 32 4.17 -24.27 2.13
C GLY A 32 4.86 -22.92 1.90
N PRO A 33 5.41 -22.65 0.70
CA PRO A 33 6.23 -21.46 0.43
C PRO A 33 5.44 -20.15 0.35
N ALA A 34 4.13 -20.21 0.12
CA ALA A 34 3.28 -19.03 0.01
C ALA A 34 1.91 -19.28 0.65
N SER A 35 1.30 -18.21 1.15
CA SER A 35 -0.04 -18.19 1.74
C SER A 35 -0.89 -17.15 1.02
N LYS A 36 -2.19 -17.43 0.86
CA LYS A 36 -3.12 -16.41 0.35
C LYS A 36 -3.56 -15.53 1.51
N GLY A 37 -3.69 -14.24 1.24
CA GLY A 37 -4.31 -13.30 2.14
C GLY A 37 -5.42 -12.54 1.45
N HIS A 38 -6.46 -12.23 2.20
CA HIS A 38 -7.56 -11.38 1.72
C HIS A 38 -7.70 -10.17 2.63
N CYS A 39 -8.03 -9.02 2.04
CA CYS A 39 -8.27 -7.82 2.81
C CYS A 39 -9.66 -7.89 3.45
N LYS A 40 -9.74 -7.70 4.77
CA LYS A 40 -11.01 -7.68 5.51
C LYS A 40 -11.95 -6.54 5.07
N LEU A 41 -11.40 -5.45 4.54
CA LEU A 41 -12.14 -4.23 4.23
C LEU A 41 -12.66 -4.22 2.78
N CYS A 42 -11.80 -4.53 1.80
CA CYS A 42 -12.16 -4.44 0.38
C CYS A 42 -12.19 -5.80 -0.34
N GLY A 43 -11.82 -6.89 0.32
CA GLY A 43 -11.79 -8.22 -0.29
C GLY A 43 -10.67 -8.45 -1.31
N ALA A 44 -9.73 -7.50 -1.48
CA ALA A 44 -8.56 -7.70 -2.32
C ALA A 44 -7.82 -8.98 -1.92
N ILE A 45 -7.26 -9.69 -2.89
CA ILE A 45 -6.52 -10.95 -2.67
C ILE A 45 -5.05 -10.72 -3.02
N TYR A 46 -4.15 -11.15 -2.14
CA TYR A 46 -2.72 -11.08 -2.37
C TYR A 46 -2.04 -12.37 -1.89
N THR A 47 -0.92 -12.73 -2.52
CA THR A 47 -0.14 -13.92 -2.15
C THR A 47 1.12 -13.49 -1.43
N PHE A 48 1.31 -14.01 -0.22
CA PHE A 48 2.45 -13.68 0.65
C PHE A 48 3.43 -14.85 0.68
N THR A 49 4.72 -14.57 0.59
CA THR A 49 5.77 -15.59 0.75
C THR A 49 5.97 -15.88 2.24
N ASN A 50 5.99 -17.16 2.61
CA ASN A 50 6.23 -17.60 3.97
C ASN A 50 7.74 -17.63 4.28
N SER A 51 8.08 -17.38 5.53
CA SER A 51 9.46 -17.52 6.02
C SER A 51 9.85 -19.00 6.03
N MET A 52 10.89 -19.37 5.28
CA MET A 52 11.45 -20.72 5.29
C MET A 52 12.46 -20.89 6.43
N PRO A 53 12.52 -22.05 7.11
CA PRO A 53 13.44 -22.30 8.21
C PRO A 53 14.94 -22.11 7.87
N MET A 54 15.31 -22.22 6.59
CA MET A 54 16.70 -22.10 6.12
C MET A 54 17.04 -20.69 5.59
N GLU A 55 16.05 -19.80 5.47
CA GLU A 55 16.27 -18.45 4.94
C GLU A 55 16.55 -17.49 6.10
N ASN A 56 17.83 -17.18 6.28
CA ASN A 56 18.32 -16.21 7.24
C ASN A 56 17.55 -14.88 7.05
N TRP A 57 16.84 -14.39 8.07
CA TRP A 57 16.21 -13.05 8.13
C TRP A 57 17.14 -11.88 7.70
N ARG A 58 18.45 -12.14 7.62
CA ARG A 58 19.53 -11.20 7.26
C ARG A 58 19.46 -10.59 5.85
N ARG A 59 18.75 -11.16 4.87
CA ARG A 59 18.79 -10.61 3.49
C ARG A 59 17.76 -9.49 3.22
N ALA A 60 16.62 -9.47 3.91
CA ALA A 60 15.57 -8.49 3.63
C ALA A 60 15.87 -7.08 4.21
N SER A 61 16.59 -6.99 5.33
CA SER A 61 16.91 -5.70 5.97
C SER A 61 18.01 -4.90 5.24
N ALA A 62 18.78 -5.51 4.34
CA ALA A 62 19.90 -4.86 3.66
C ALA A 62 19.48 -3.99 2.47
N ALA A 63 18.27 -4.21 1.92
CA ALA A 63 17.77 -3.43 0.78
C ALA A 63 17.24 -2.05 1.20
N LEU A 64 16.60 -1.92 2.38
CA LEU A 64 16.12 -0.63 2.87
C LEU A 64 17.21 0.26 3.51
N GLY A 65 18.35 -0.33 3.92
CA GLY A 65 19.44 0.41 4.56
C GLY A 65 20.42 1.10 3.61
N ARG A 66 20.43 0.73 2.32
CA ARG A 66 21.38 1.30 1.35
C ARG A 66 20.92 2.63 0.76
N GLU A 67 19.62 2.89 0.73
CA GLU A 67 19.08 4.15 0.18
C GLU A 67 19.25 5.35 1.14
N LEU A 68 19.28 5.10 2.45
CA LEU A 68 19.56 6.14 3.47
C LEU A 68 21.05 6.44 3.68
N ALA A 69 21.96 5.55 3.23
CA ALA A 69 23.41 5.76 3.37
C ALA A 69 24.00 6.67 2.27
N LEU A 70 23.32 6.82 1.12
CA LEU A 70 23.75 7.71 0.04
C LEU A 70 23.35 9.18 0.27
N LEU A 71 22.30 9.43 1.06
CA LEU A 71 21.86 10.79 1.41
C LEU A 71 22.71 11.46 2.51
N ASN A 72 23.50 10.71 3.29
CA ASN A 72 24.38 11.26 4.33
C ASN A 72 25.80 11.61 3.84
N ARG A 73 26.05 11.62 2.53
CA ARG A 73 27.34 12.04 1.93
C ARG A 73 27.26 13.40 1.23
N ILE A 74 26.21 14.18 1.49
CA ILE A 74 26.07 15.54 0.96
C ILE A 74 25.45 16.45 2.05
N GLY A 75 26.30 16.97 2.95
CA GLY A 75 25.97 17.94 4.00
C GLY A 75 25.56 17.29 5.34
N GLY A 76 26.10 17.63 6.51
CA GLY A 76 26.92 18.76 6.91
C GLY A 76 26.35 19.30 8.22
N TYR A 77 26.96 18.94 9.36
CA TYR A 77 27.07 19.70 10.62
C TYR A 77 28.35 19.23 11.32
#